data_AF-A0A6M1RYR8-F1
#
_entry.id   AF-A0A6M1RYR8-F1
#
_cell.length_a   1.000
_cell.length_b   1.000
_cell.length_c   1.000
_cell.angle_alpha   90.00
_cell.angle_beta   90.00
_cell.angle_gamma   90.00
#
_symmetry.space_group_name_H-M   'P 1'
#
loop_
_entity.id
_entity.type
_entity.pdbx_description
1 polymer ?
#
loop_
_entity_poly.entity_id
_entity_poly.type
_entity_poly.pdbx_seq_one_letter_code
_entity_poly.pdbx_strand_id
1 'polypeptide(L)'
;MSAIQLMTRYRRTRPEPAPLPGAPVPGRTGLAILLAACVGFALGGLHEAPAPREVPLANAMLDPRLEWHSFSEVDLARATLRMYADEYVRRAQQTIAETLRQRAENRDPTRATNQPSLQPVIELLEDALTEFQGTGLETEILRPLLFALKHEGRHQRWLDLYLQTLRQHPADPIVSDFLADAQDLARTTGRESELLDLLTLPLAAATSNPHPIPQTLAAGSICTRSLPILPPTP
;
A
#
# COMPACT_ATOMS: atom_id res chain seq x y z
N MET A 1 -30.76 -3.52 35.29
CA MET A 1 -29.61 -2.61 35.52
C MET A 1 -28.49 -3.03 34.58
N SER A 2 -28.06 -2.14 33.68
CA SER A 2 -27.23 -2.48 32.52
C SER A 2 -25.73 -2.44 32.83
N ALA A 3 -24.96 -3.39 32.29
CA ALA A 3 -23.52 -3.55 32.46
C ALA A 3 -22.70 -2.32 32.03
N ILE A 4 -23.31 -1.40 31.28
CA ILE A 4 -22.69 -0.14 30.83
C ILE A 4 -22.46 0.84 32.00
N GLN A 5 -23.25 0.78 33.08
CA GLN A 5 -23.06 1.67 34.22
C GLN A 5 -21.91 1.26 35.18
N LEU A 6 -21.36 0.05 35.03
CA LEU A 6 -20.33 -0.44 35.94
C LEU A 6 -18.90 -0.06 35.50
N MET A 7 -18.69 0.26 34.22
CA MET A 7 -17.37 0.71 33.74
C MET A 7 -17.08 2.20 33.92
N THR A 8 -18.09 3.04 34.14
CA THR A 8 -17.87 4.49 34.28
C THR A 8 -17.33 4.91 35.65
N ARG A 9 -17.37 4.05 36.67
CA ARG A 9 -16.89 4.36 38.03
C ARG A 9 -15.43 4.00 38.32
N TYR A 10 -14.76 3.22 37.46
CA TYR A 10 -13.40 2.75 37.76
C TYR A 10 -12.28 3.71 37.32
N ARG A 11 -12.60 4.84 36.66
CA ARG A 11 -11.59 5.76 36.09
C ARG A 11 -11.22 6.95 36.98
N ARG A 12 -11.59 6.98 38.27
CA ARG A 12 -11.51 8.19 39.12
C ARG A 12 -10.50 8.17 40.27
N THR A 13 -9.56 7.22 40.33
CA THR A 13 -8.55 7.19 41.41
C THR A 13 -7.16 6.82 40.92
N ARG A 14 -6.68 7.47 39.84
CA ARG A 14 -5.23 7.51 39.58
C ARG A 14 -4.67 8.77 40.24
N PRO A 15 -3.85 8.66 41.28
CA PRO A 15 -3.17 9.83 41.85
C PRO A 15 -2.27 10.44 40.78
N GLU A 16 -2.44 11.75 40.59
CA GLU A 16 -1.66 12.57 39.68
C GLU A 16 -0.20 12.59 40.16
N PRO A 17 0.79 12.21 39.33
CA PRO A 17 2.19 12.25 39.73
C PRO A 17 2.61 13.70 39.97
N ALA A 18 3.17 13.96 41.15
CA ALA A 18 3.64 15.29 41.54
C ALA A 18 4.66 15.84 40.51
N PRO A 19 4.56 17.12 40.13
CA PRO A 19 5.47 17.73 39.18
C PRO A 19 6.89 17.78 39.75
N LEU A 20 7.83 17.20 39.02
CA LEU A 20 9.26 17.25 39.34
C LEU A 20 9.76 18.71 39.25
N PRO A 21 10.38 19.25 40.31
CA PRO A 21 10.98 20.58 40.25
C PRO A 21 12.28 20.52 39.42
N GLY A 22 12.33 21.28 38.31
CA GLY A 22 13.57 21.51 37.56
C GLY A 22 13.53 21.32 36.05
N ALA A 23 12.35 21.15 35.43
CA ALA A 23 12.28 21.08 33.97
C ALA A 23 12.67 22.45 33.34
N PRO A 24 13.68 22.50 32.45
CA PRO A 24 14.09 23.73 31.78
C PRO A 24 12.94 24.28 30.94
N VAL A 25 12.55 25.52 31.21
CA VAL A 25 11.57 26.26 30.42
C VAL A 25 12.09 26.33 28.98
N PRO A 26 11.38 25.78 27.98
CA PRO A 26 11.81 25.89 26.58
C PRO A 26 11.83 27.35 26.20
N GLY A 27 13.05 27.89 26.13
CA GLY A 27 13.33 29.28 25.84
C GLY A 27 12.82 29.66 24.45
N ARG A 28 12.48 30.94 24.33
CA ARG A 28 12.00 31.67 23.15
C ARG A 28 12.83 31.51 21.85
N THR A 29 13.88 30.70 21.85
CA THR A 29 14.73 30.42 20.69
C THR A 29 14.07 29.52 19.64
N GLY A 30 13.11 28.67 20.02
CA GLY A 30 12.39 27.81 19.06
C GLY A 30 11.53 28.58 18.05
N LEU A 31 11.03 29.76 18.43
CA LEU A 31 10.15 30.57 17.59
C LEU A 31 10.91 31.30 16.47
N ALA A 32 12.19 31.63 16.68
CA ALA A 32 13.03 32.27 15.68
C ALA A 32 13.38 31.33 14.51
N ILE A 33 13.60 30.04 14.79
CA ILE A 33 13.92 29.04 13.75
C ILE A 33 12.69 28.76 12.87
N LEU A 34 11.50 28.73 13.46
CA LEU A 34 10.25 28.50 12.74
C LEU A 34 9.88 29.68 11.83
N LEU A 35 10.13 30.93 12.25
CA LEU A 35 9.95 32.11 11.40
C LEU A 35 10.94 32.17 10.24
N ALA A 36 12.21 31.77 10.44
CA ALA A 36 13.20 31.72 9.36
C ALA A 36 12.83 30.68 8.27
N ALA A 37 12.28 29.53 8.66
CA ALA A 37 11.82 28.51 7.72
C ALA A 37 10.61 28.99 6.87
N CYS A 38 9.68 29.74 7.46
CA CYS A 38 8.52 30.27 6.75
C CYS A 38 8.87 31.34 5.71
N VAL A 39 9.88 32.20 5.98
CA VAL A 39 10.30 33.24 5.02
C VAL A 39 11.02 32.63 3.81
N GLY A 40 11.80 31.56 4.00
CA GLY A 40 12.43 30.83 2.89
C GLY A 40 11.41 30.17 1.96
N PHE A 41 10.31 29.65 2.49
CA PHE A 41 9.24 29.03 1.69
C PHE A 41 8.44 30.07 0.88
N ALA A 42 8.20 31.26 1.45
CA ALA A 42 7.47 32.32 0.76
C ALA A 42 8.26 32.97 -0.40
N LEU A 43 9.59 33.08 -0.28
CA LEU A 43 10.44 33.58 -1.37
C LEU A 43 10.74 32.54 -2.46
N GLY A 44 10.66 31.24 -2.16
CA GLY A 44 10.86 30.18 -3.16
C GLY A 44 9.69 29.96 -4.11
N GLY A 45 8.50 30.47 -3.80
CA GLY A 45 7.27 30.28 -4.60
C GLY A 45 7.12 31.18 -5.83
N LEU A 46 8.07 32.09 -6.10
CA LEU A 46 8.03 33.01 -7.25
C LEU A 46 9.00 32.64 -8.38
N HIS A 47 9.63 31.46 -8.32
CA HIS A 47 10.22 30.87 -9.52
C HIS A 47 9.10 30.18 -10.31
N GLU A 48 8.39 30.98 -11.11
CA GLU A 48 7.72 30.48 -12.31
C GLU A 48 8.76 29.72 -13.13
N ALA A 49 8.69 28.39 -13.05
CA ALA A 49 9.41 27.53 -13.96
C ALA A 49 9.04 27.98 -15.39
N PRO A 50 10.03 28.31 -16.24
CA PRO A 50 9.75 28.66 -17.61
C PRO A 50 8.93 27.54 -18.23
N ALA A 51 7.81 27.91 -18.88
CA ALA A 51 6.90 26.99 -19.53
C ALA A 51 7.68 25.91 -20.28
N PRO A 52 7.33 24.62 -20.13
CA PRO A 52 8.02 23.54 -20.82
C PRO A 52 7.99 23.89 -22.31
N ARG A 53 9.18 24.13 -22.86
CA ARG A 53 9.38 24.22 -24.31
C ARG A 53 8.81 22.92 -24.86
N GLU A 54 7.70 23.02 -25.58
CA GLU A 54 7.22 21.94 -26.44
C GLU A 54 8.35 21.66 -27.42
N VAL A 55 9.16 20.65 -27.08
CA VAL A 55 10.10 20.07 -28.01
C VAL A 55 9.21 19.46 -29.09
N PRO A 56 9.25 19.95 -30.34
CA PRO A 56 8.50 19.32 -31.41
C PRO A 56 8.92 17.85 -31.41
N LEU A 57 7.91 16.97 -31.32
CA LEU A 57 7.98 15.52 -31.55
C LEU A 57 8.44 15.26 -33.00
N ALA A 58 9.65 15.69 -33.32
CA ALA A 58 10.40 15.19 -34.44
C ALA A 58 10.90 13.82 -33.98
N ASN A 59 10.09 12.80 -34.23
CA ASN A 59 10.50 11.42 -34.48
C ASN A 59 11.91 11.14 -33.96
N ALA A 60 12.05 11.09 -32.63
CA ALA A 60 13.27 10.64 -32.01
C ALA A 60 13.43 9.23 -32.54
N MET A 61 14.37 9.09 -33.47
CA MET A 61 14.84 7.87 -34.07
C MET A 61 14.87 6.82 -32.97
N LEU A 62 13.83 5.99 -32.94
CA LEU A 62 13.93 4.64 -32.45
C LEU A 62 15.15 4.08 -33.16
N ASP A 63 16.22 3.86 -32.39
CA ASP A 63 17.44 3.25 -32.89
C ASP A 63 17.02 2.00 -33.68
N PRO A 64 17.21 1.94 -35.01
CA PRO A 64 16.82 0.76 -35.80
C PRO A 64 17.70 -0.46 -35.46
N ARG A 65 18.68 -0.29 -34.56
CA ARG A 65 19.47 -1.36 -33.92
C ARG A 65 19.03 -1.67 -32.49
N LEU A 66 17.93 -1.09 -31.99
CA LEU A 66 17.05 -1.85 -31.11
C LEU A 66 16.47 -2.96 -31.98
N GLU A 67 17.31 -3.99 -32.14
CA GLU A 67 16.96 -5.25 -32.73
C GLU A 67 15.58 -5.60 -32.19
N TRP A 68 14.71 -5.97 -33.11
CA TRP A 68 13.51 -6.75 -32.82
C TRP A 68 13.94 -8.10 -32.25
N HIS A 69 14.66 -8.10 -31.12
CA HIS A 69 14.57 -9.15 -30.15
C HIS A 69 13.09 -9.18 -29.82
N SER A 70 12.42 -10.17 -30.40
CA SER A 70 11.06 -10.58 -30.09
C SER A 70 10.83 -10.34 -28.61
N PHE A 71 10.19 -9.21 -28.27
CA PHE A 71 9.64 -9.04 -26.94
C PHE A 71 8.70 -10.20 -26.81
N SER A 72 9.07 -11.14 -25.94
CA SER A 72 8.25 -12.30 -25.67
C SER A 72 6.88 -11.75 -25.32
N GLU A 73 5.81 -12.31 -25.90
CA GLU A 73 4.43 -11.95 -25.52
C GLU A 73 4.26 -11.96 -23.98
N VAL A 74 5.07 -12.76 -23.28
CA VAL A 74 5.19 -12.81 -21.83
C VAL A 74 5.70 -11.51 -21.20
N ASP A 75 6.73 -10.88 -21.74
CA ASP A 75 7.27 -9.62 -21.20
C ASP A 75 6.29 -8.47 -21.43
N LEU A 76 5.64 -8.44 -22.59
CA LEU A 76 4.57 -7.47 -22.87
C LEU A 76 3.39 -7.69 -21.92
N ALA A 77 2.96 -8.94 -21.72
CA ALA A 77 1.88 -9.27 -20.79
C ALA A 77 2.24 -8.88 -19.35
N ARG A 78 3.49 -9.13 -18.91
CA ARG A 78 3.96 -8.74 -17.57
C ARG A 78 4.00 -7.22 -17.40
N ALA A 79 4.50 -6.49 -18.39
CA ALA A 79 4.50 -5.02 -18.37
C ALA A 79 3.06 -4.48 -18.31
N THR A 80 2.14 -5.10 -19.06
CA THR A 80 0.73 -4.74 -19.07
C THR A 80 0.08 -4.99 -17.72
N LEU A 81 0.28 -6.16 -17.10
CA LEU A 81 -0.22 -6.46 -15.76
C LEU A 81 0.33 -5.48 -14.72
N ARG A 82 1.62 -5.15 -14.78
CA ARG A 82 2.23 -4.18 -13.87
C ARG A 82 1.59 -2.80 -14.00
N MET A 83 1.40 -2.33 -15.24
CA MET A 83 0.70 -1.06 -15.50
C MET A 83 -0.71 -1.05 -14.88
N TYR A 84 -1.46 -2.17 -14.98
CA TYR A 84 -2.77 -2.27 -14.34
C TYR A 84 -2.70 -2.24 -12.81
N ALA A 85 -1.76 -2.97 -12.20
CA ALA A 85 -1.55 -2.95 -10.75
C ALA A 85 -1.19 -1.53 -10.25
N ASP A 86 -0.28 -0.84 -10.95
CA ASP A 86 0.09 0.55 -10.67
C ASP A 86 -1.13 1.48 -10.72
N GLU A 87 -2.01 1.30 -11.70
CA GLU A 87 -3.22 2.08 -11.85
C GLU A 87 -4.21 1.86 -10.69
N TYR A 88 -4.40 0.60 -10.27
CA TYR A 88 -5.21 0.27 -9.08
C TYR A 88 -4.66 0.92 -7.82
N VAL A 89 -3.35 0.77 -7.58
CA VAL A 89 -2.67 1.34 -6.41
C VAL A 89 -2.78 2.86 -6.40
N ARG A 90 -2.52 3.51 -7.54
CA ARG A 90 -2.62 4.97 -7.69
C ARG A 90 -4.03 5.46 -7.40
N ARG A 91 -5.05 4.83 -7.98
CA ARG A 91 -6.46 5.19 -7.75
C ARG A 91 -6.87 5.00 -6.28
N ALA A 92 -6.45 3.89 -5.67
CA ALA A 92 -6.73 3.62 -4.26
C ALA A 92 -6.07 4.67 -3.34
N GLN A 93 -4.79 4.97 -3.56
CA GLN A 93 -4.06 5.98 -2.79
C GLN A 93 -4.67 7.37 -2.90
N GLN A 94 -5.08 7.80 -4.10
CA GLN A 94 -5.78 9.07 -4.30
C GLN A 94 -7.09 9.12 -3.50
N THR A 95 -7.88 8.04 -3.54
CA THR A 95 -9.17 7.96 -2.83
C THR A 95 -8.97 7.94 -1.31
N ILE A 96 -7.94 7.22 -0.83
CA ILE A 96 -7.56 7.20 0.58
C ILE A 96 -7.16 8.60 1.05
N ALA A 97 -6.27 9.26 0.33
CA ALA A 97 -5.79 10.60 0.67
C ALA A 97 -6.95 11.60 0.72
N GLU A 98 -7.85 11.56 -0.26
CA GLU A 98 -9.03 12.42 -0.31
C GLU A 98 -9.98 12.16 0.86
N THR A 99 -10.28 10.89 1.14
CA THR A 99 -11.17 10.51 2.24
C THR A 99 -10.60 10.94 3.60
N LEU A 100 -9.29 10.75 3.81
CA LEU A 100 -8.62 11.18 5.04
C LEU A 100 -8.58 12.70 5.17
N ARG A 101 -8.38 13.43 4.07
CA ARG A 101 -8.48 14.89 4.03
C ARG A 101 -9.86 15.37 4.45
N GLN A 102 -10.91 14.79 3.86
CA GLN A 102 -12.30 15.12 4.20
C GLN A 102 -12.64 14.81 5.67
N ARG A 103 -12.10 13.72 6.24
CA ARG A 103 -12.25 13.43 7.68
C ARG A 103 -11.57 14.47 8.56
N ALA A 104 -10.37 14.92 8.17
CA ALA A 104 -9.63 15.93 8.91
C ALA A 104 -10.35 17.29 8.91
N GLU A 105 -10.96 17.66 7.79
CA GLU A 105 -11.77 18.88 7.66
C GLU A 105 -13.09 18.78 8.45
N ASN A 106 -13.72 17.60 8.51
CA ASN A 106 -14.97 17.36 9.22
C ASN A 106 -14.79 16.92 10.68
N ARG A 107 -13.78 17.43 11.39
CA ARG A 107 -13.44 17.01 12.77
C ARG A 107 -14.46 17.41 13.85
N ASP A 108 -15.61 17.96 13.46
CA ASP A 108 -16.68 18.31 14.39
C ASP A 108 -17.25 17.03 15.04
N PRO A 109 -17.10 16.86 16.37
CA PRO A 109 -17.56 15.65 17.06
C PRO A 109 -19.06 15.42 16.95
N THR A 110 -19.84 16.46 16.64
CA THR A 110 -21.29 16.34 16.45
C THR A 110 -21.68 15.71 15.11
N ARG A 111 -20.76 15.66 14.13
CA ARG A 111 -20.99 15.09 12.78
C ARG A 111 -20.42 13.69 12.57
N ALA A 112 -20.08 12.98 13.64
CA ALA A 112 -19.43 11.66 13.56
C ALA A 112 -20.19 10.62 12.70
N THR A 113 -21.51 10.76 12.52
CA THR A 113 -22.32 9.82 11.72
C THR A 113 -22.10 9.92 10.20
N ASN A 114 -21.50 10.99 9.69
CA ASN A 114 -21.32 11.21 8.24
C ASN A 114 -19.84 11.21 7.82
N GLN A 115 -18.97 10.54 8.57
CA GLN A 115 -17.58 10.43 8.14
C GLN A 115 -17.49 9.61 6.83
N PRO A 116 -16.79 10.12 5.80
CA PRO A 116 -16.64 9.39 4.56
C PRO A 116 -15.88 8.09 4.84
N SER A 117 -16.37 6.96 4.33
CA SER A 117 -15.82 5.62 4.59
C SER A 117 -14.81 5.22 3.51
N LEU A 118 -13.74 4.52 3.90
CA LEU A 118 -12.79 3.87 2.99
C LEU A 118 -13.30 2.50 2.50
N GLN A 119 -14.50 2.08 2.89
CA GLN A 119 -15.05 0.79 2.51
C GLN A 119 -15.03 0.51 1.00
N PRO A 120 -15.39 1.48 0.11
CA PRO A 120 -15.31 1.24 -1.33
C PRO A 120 -13.89 1.00 -1.83
N VAL A 121 -12.88 1.59 -1.20
CA VAL A 121 -11.46 1.39 -1.56
C VAL A 121 -10.96 0.03 -1.07
N ILE A 122 -11.41 -0.40 0.11
CA ILE A 122 -11.10 -1.73 0.64
C ILE A 122 -11.65 -2.81 -0.30
N GLU A 123 -12.90 -2.69 -0.73
CA GLU A 123 -13.53 -3.61 -1.68
C GLU A 123 -12.76 -3.64 -3.01
N LEU A 124 -12.44 -2.47 -3.58
CA LEU A 124 -11.65 -2.36 -4.80
C LEU A 124 -10.29 -3.09 -4.69
N LEU A 125 -9.60 -2.95 -3.56
CA LEU A 125 -8.28 -3.55 -3.34
C LEU A 125 -8.36 -5.05 -3.02
N GLU A 126 -9.42 -5.52 -2.36
CA GLU A 126 -9.64 -6.96 -2.14
C GLU A 126 -9.97 -7.67 -3.46
N ASP A 127 -10.76 -7.04 -4.33
CA ASP A 127 -11.02 -7.52 -5.69
C ASP A 127 -9.71 -7.57 -6.50
N ALA A 128 -8.90 -6.51 -6.45
CA ALA A 128 -7.60 -6.47 -7.12
C ALA A 128 -6.65 -7.55 -6.58
N LEU A 129 -6.59 -7.79 -5.27
CA LEU A 129 -5.76 -8.90 -4.72
C LEU A 129 -6.18 -10.26 -5.27
N THR A 130 -7.47 -10.46 -5.53
CA THR A 130 -7.98 -11.70 -6.14
C THR A 130 -7.57 -11.79 -7.61
N GLU A 131 -7.63 -10.68 -8.34
CA GLU A 131 -7.24 -10.59 -9.75
C GLU A 131 -5.72 -10.82 -9.97
N PHE A 132 -4.88 -10.30 -9.08
CA PHE A 132 -3.43 -10.37 -9.18
C PHE A 132 -2.81 -11.57 -8.45
N GLN A 133 -3.60 -12.51 -7.95
CA GLN A 133 -3.10 -13.68 -7.24
C GLN A 133 -2.20 -14.54 -8.14
N GLY A 134 -1.00 -14.86 -7.65
CA GLY A 134 0.05 -15.61 -8.33
C GLY A 134 0.94 -14.78 -9.27
N THR A 135 0.73 -13.46 -9.39
CA THR A 135 1.48 -12.62 -10.35
C THR A 135 2.78 -12.04 -9.80
N GLY A 136 2.97 -12.05 -8.48
CA GLY A 136 4.05 -11.35 -7.77
C GLY A 136 3.79 -9.86 -7.54
N LEU A 137 2.64 -9.33 -7.99
CA LEU A 137 2.22 -7.93 -7.80
C LEU A 137 1.27 -7.76 -6.60
N GLU A 138 0.94 -8.84 -5.89
CA GLU A 138 0.00 -8.82 -4.76
C GLU A 138 0.51 -7.92 -3.63
N THR A 139 1.82 -7.92 -3.38
CA THR A 139 2.43 -7.13 -2.29
C THR A 139 2.35 -5.62 -2.55
N GLU A 140 2.35 -5.21 -3.82
CA GLU A 140 2.16 -3.81 -4.23
C GLU A 140 0.73 -3.32 -3.90
N ILE A 141 -0.28 -4.16 -4.11
CA ILE A 141 -1.70 -3.88 -3.82
C ILE A 141 -2.00 -4.00 -2.31
N LEU A 142 -1.34 -4.94 -1.64
CA LEU A 142 -1.57 -5.21 -0.22
C LEU A 142 -1.21 -4.01 0.68
N ARG A 143 -0.17 -3.25 0.33
CA ARG A 143 0.27 -2.08 1.11
C ARG A 143 -0.82 -1.01 1.31
N PRO A 144 -1.46 -0.46 0.27
CA PRO A 144 -2.57 0.47 0.45
C PRO A 144 -3.79 -0.20 1.13
N LEU A 145 -4.00 -1.50 0.96
CA LEU A 145 -5.10 -2.21 1.61
C LEU A 145 -4.91 -2.27 3.14
N LEU A 146 -3.73 -2.68 3.59
CA LEU A 146 -3.38 -2.68 5.01
C LEU A 146 -3.52 -1.27 5.61
N PHE A 147 -3.11 -0.24 4.87
CA PHE A 147 -3.29 1.13 5.31
C PHE A 147 -4.78 1.50 5.45
N ALA A 148 -5.61 1.20 4.46
CA ALA A 148 -7.04 1.48 4.49
C ALA A 148 -7.77 0.74 5.63
N LEU A 149 -7.48 -0.56 5.80
CA LEU A 149 -8.04 -1.39 6.88
C LEU A 149 -7.71 -0.83 8.26
N LYS A 150 -6.47 -0.36 8.47
CA LYS A 150 -6.05 0.26 9.73
C LYS A 150 -6.86 1.53 10.01
N HIS A 151 -7.07 2.37 9.00
CA HIS A 151 -7.83 3.62 9.14
C HIS A 151 -9.35 3.41 9.31
N GLU A 152 -9.89 2.26 8.91
CA GLU A 152 -11.28 1.84 9.21
C GLU A 152 -11.39 1.09 10.55
N GLY A 153 -10.30 0.87 11.28
CA GLY A 153 -10.31 0.09 12.52
C GLY A 153 -10.59 -1.40 12.31
N ARG A 154 -10.41 -1.94 11.09
CA ARG A 154 -10.61 -3.36 10.75
C ARG A 154 -9.40 -4.21 11.12
N HIS A 155 -8.98 -4.15 12.38
CA HIS A 155 -7.72 -4.73 12.86
C HIS A 155 -7.62 -6.26 12.72
N GLN A 156 -8.74 -6.99 12.87
CA GLN A 156 -8.74 -8.45 12.71
C GLN A 156 -8.39 -8.85 11.28
N ARG A 157 -9.10 -8.27 10.30
CA ARG A 157 -8.86 -8.51 8.87
C ARG A 157 -7.47 -8.05 8.44
N TRP A 158 -7.03 -6.91 8.96
CA TRP A 158 -5.66 -6.41 8.76
C TRP A 158 -4.63 -7.46 9.18
N LEU A 159 -4.79 -8.03 10.38
CA LEU A 159 -3.85 -9.00 10.93
C LEU A 159 -3.91 -10.33 10.17
N ASP A 160 -5.09 -10.79 9.75
CA ASP A 160 -5.23 -11.98 8.91
C ASP A 160 -4.40 -11.88 7.62
N LEU A 161 -4.51 -10.75 6.92
CA LEU A 161 -3.77 -10.51 5.68
C LEU A 161 -2.26 -10.38 5.95
N TYR A 162 -1.85 -9.68 7.01
CA TYR A 162 -0.45 -9.59 7.38
C TYR A 162 0.16 -10.97 7.70
N LEU A 163 -0.50 -11.78 8.53
CA LEU A 163 -0.03 -13.12 8.91
C LEU A 163 -0.03 -14.09 7.71
N GLN A 164 -0.98 -13.94 6.78
CA GLN A 164 -0.96 -14.67 5.51
C GLN A 164 0.27 -14.28 4.68
N THR A 165 0.57 -12.98 4.59
CA THR A 165 1.70 -12.46 3.82
C THR A 165 3.02 -12.86 4.44
N LEU A 166 3.15 -12.82 5.77
CA LEU A 166 4.32 -13.32 6.49
C LEU A 166 4.59 -14.80 6.20
N ARG A 167 3.53 -15.62 6.07
CA ARG A 167 3.65 -17.03 5.70
C ARG A 167 4.08 -17.25 4.25
N GLN A 168 3.54 -16.46 3.32
CA GLN A 168 3.75 -16.64 1.88
C GLN A 168 5.06 -15.99 1.40
N HIS A 169 5.38 -14.82 1.94
CA HIS A 169 6.48 -13.95 1.52
C HIS A 169 7.23 -13.36 2.73
N PRO A 170 7.88 -14.21 3.56
CA PRO A 170 8.53 -13.75 4.80
C PRO A 170 9.67 -12.74 4.58
N ALA A 171 10.26 -12.73 3.39
CA ALA A 171 11.36 -11.84 3.01
C ALA A 171 10.89 -10.55 2.29
N ASP A 172 9.58 -10.39 2.05
CA ASP A 172 9.08 -9.18 1.38
C ASP A 172 9.21 -7.95 2.30
N PRO A 173 9.67 -6.79 1.80
CA PRO A 173 9.80 -5.56 2.59
C PRO A 173 8.52 -5.14 3.32
N ILE A 174 7.33 -5.51 2.83
CA ILE A 174 6.07 -5.22 3.49
C ILE A 174 6.01 -5.82 4.91
N VAL A 175 6.64 -6.97 5.13
CA VAL A 175 6.66 -7.65 6.43
C VAL A 175 7.41 -6.79 7.44
N SER A 176 8.59 -6.30 7.10
CA SER A 176 9.39 -5.44 7.98
C SER A 176 8.73 -4.08 8.21
N ASP A 177 8.15 -3.49 7.17
CA ASP A 177 7.55 -2.16 7.25
C ASP A 177 6.35 -2.11 8.20
N PHE A 178 5.56 -3.19 8.26
CA PHE A 178 4.37 -3.28 9.09
C PHE A 178 4.56 -4.12 10.37
N LEU A 179 5.78 -4.57 10.69
CA LEU A 179 6.02 -5.42 11.87
C LEU A 179 5.61 -4.76 13.18
N ALA A 180 5.93 -3.47 13.36
CA ALA A 180 5.57 -2.74 14.57
C ALA A 180 4.04 -2.64 14.73
N ASP A 181 3.34 -2.32 13.64
CA ASP A 181 1.87 -2.29 13.60
C ASP A 181 1.27 -3.67 13.89
N ALA A 182 1.86 -4.74 13.33
CA ALA A 182 1.42 -6.10 13.57
C ALA A 182 1.57 -6.50 15.04
N GLN A 183 2.68 -6.13 15.70
CA GLN A 183 2.87 -6.38 17.13
C GLN A 183 1.87 -5.62 18.01
N ASP A 184 1.57 -4.37 17.68
CA ASP A 184 0.56 -3.58 18.40
C ASP A 184 -0.85 -4.15 18.20
N LEU A 185 -1.21 -4.48 16.96
CA LEU A 185 -2.52 -5.05 16.63
C LEU A 185 -2.69 -6.47 17.16
N ALA A 186 -1.65 -7.30 17.14
CA ALA A 186 -1.68 -8.64 17.72
C ALA A 186 -1.88 -8.59 19.25
N ARG A 187 -1.23 -7.65 19.95
CA ARG A 187 -1.45 -7.43 21.39
C ARG A 187 -2.88 -6.99 21.69
N THR A 188 -3.40 -6.03 20.93
CA THR A 188 -4.77 -5.52 21.14
C THR A 188 -5.86 -6.52 20.77
N THR A 189 -5.60 -7.44 19.84
CA THR A 189 -6.53 -8.50 19.41
C THR A 189 -6.34 -9.83 20.13
N GLY A 190 -5.30 -9.97 20.96
CA GLY A 190 -4.99 -11.21 21.68
C GLY A 190 -4.38 -12.32 20.82
N ARG A 191 -3.76 -11.97 19.68
CA ARG A 191 -3.14 -12.90 18.72
C ARG A 191 -1.61 -12.80 18.68
N GLU A 192 -1.00 -12.36 19.77
CA GLU A 192 0.46 -12.21 19.88
C GLU A 192 1.20 -13.53 19.70
N SER A 193 0.69 -14.63 20.25
CA SER A 193 1.31 -15.95 20.11
C SER A 193 1.42 -16.39 18.65
N GLU A 194 0.36 -16.21 17.87
CA GLU A 194 0.34 -16.60 16.45
C GLU A 194 1.37 -15.81 15.62
N LEU A 195 1.51 -14.51 15.90
CA LEU A 195 2.54 -13.68 15.26
C LEU A 195 3.96 -14.16 15.65
N LEU A 196 4.21 -14.43 16.93
CA LEU A 196 5.50 -14.91 17.41
C LEU A 196 5.86 -16.29 16.87
N ASP A 197 4.88 -17.19 16.78
CA ASP A 197 5.06 -18.52 16.19
C ASP A 197 5.54 -18.39 14.74
N LEU A 198 4.95 -17.47 13.95
CA LEU A 198 5.36 -17.24 12.56
C LEU A 198 6.72 -16.56 12.43
N LEU A 199 7.07 -15.62 13.33
CA LEU A 199 8.36 -14.93 13.30
C LEU A 199 9.53 -15.81 13.76
N THR A 200 9.25 -16.81 14.60
CA THR A 200 10.25 -17.76 15.11
C THR A 200 10.48 -18.95 14.18
N LEU A 201 9.60 -19.17 13.20
CA LEU A 201 9.83 -20.18 12.17
C LEU A 201 11.16 -19.87 11.46
N PRO A 202 12.08 -20.83 11.41
CA PRO A 202 13.38 -20.60 10.80
C PRO A 202 13.19 -20.25 9.32
N LEU A 203 13.64 -19.05 8.95
CA LEU A 203 13.73 -18.56 7.55
C LEU A 203 14.46 -19.52 6.59
N ALA A 204 15.09 -20.57 7.13
CA ALA A 204 15.84 -21.60 6.44
C ALA A 204 15.04 -22.36 5.35
N ALA A 205 13.71 -22.34 5.38
CA ALA A 205 12.91 -22.94 4.30
C ALA A 205 12.80 -22.02 3.06
N ALA A 206 12.82 -20.70 3.23
CA ALA A 206 12.52 -19.74 2.16
C ALA A 206 13.67 -19.53 1.17
N THR A 207 14.91 -19.83 1.55
CA THR A 207 16.08 -19.72 0.65
C THR A 207 16.32 -20.97 -0.20
N SER A 208 15.56 -22.05 0.01
CA SER A 208 15.74 -23.33 -0.70
C SER A 208 14.90 -23.49 -1.97
N ASN A 209 14.08 -22.49 -2.34
CA ASN A 209 13.50 -22.42 -3.67
C ASN A 209 14.43 -21.60 -4.57
N PRO A 210 15.41 -22.22 -5.29
CA PRO A 210 15.89 -21.57 -6.49
C PRO A 210 14.65 -21.33 -7.32
N HIS A 211 14.41 -20.06 -7.65
CA HIS A 211 13.44 -19.63 -8.62
C HIS A 211 13.34 -20.73 -9.70
N PRO A 212 12.18 -21.38 -9.91
CA PRO A 212 12.05 -22.25 -11.06
C PRO A 212 12.31 -21.33 -12.23
N ILE A 213 13.51 -21.43 -12.80
CA ILE A 213 13.76 -21.03 -14.18
C ILE A 213 12.57 -21.68 -14.88
N PRO A 214 11.61 -20.91 -15.42
CA PRO A 214 10.46 -21.50 -16.06
C PRO A 214 11.04 -22.47 -17.07
N GLN A 215 10.86 -23.77 -16.83
CA GLN A 215 11.40 -24.78 -17.71
C GLN A 215 10.85 -24.41 -19.06
N THR A 216 11.77 -23.94 -19.91
CA THR A 216 11.56 -23.54 -21.27
C THR A 216 10.60 -24.56 -21.86
N LEU A 217 9.37 -24.11 -22.12
CA LEU A 217 8.35 -24.87 -22.79
C LEU A 217 9.02 -25.51 -24.00
N ALA A 218 9.28 -26.80 -23.89
CA ALA A 218 9.76 -27.60 -24.99
C ALA A 218 8.76 -27.39 -26.11
N ALA A 219 9.27 -26.85 -27.22
CA ALA A 219 8.60 -26.54 -28.47
C ALA A 219 7.40 -27.48 -28.71
N GLY A 220 6.22 -27.05 -28.25
CA GLY A 220 4.95 -27.66 -28.56
C GLY A 220 4.62 -27.29 -29.99
N SER A 221 5.00 -28.17 -30.90
CA SER A 221 4.64 -28.22 -32.31
C SER A 221 3.33 -27.50 -32.61
N ILE A 222 3.41 -26.40 -33.36
CA ILE A 222 2.28 -25.66 -33.89
C ILE A 222 1.50 -26.61 -34.80
N CYS A 223 0.38 -27.16 -34.32
CA CYS A 223 -0.66 -27.70 -35.19
C CYS A 223 -1.35 -26.53 -35.88
N THR A 224 -0.92 -26.22 -37.10
CA THR A 224 -1.61 -25.36 -38.05
C THR A 224 -3.02 -25.91 -38.29
N ARG A 225 -4.01 -25.36 -37.57
CA ARG A 225 -5.42 -25.60 -37.84
C ARG A 225 -5.80 -24.80 -39.08
N SER A 226 -5.85 -25.48 -40.23
CA SER A 226 -6.35 -24.92 -41.49
C SER A 226 -7.77 -24.36 -41.30
N LEU A 227 -7.93 -23.06 -41.52
CA LEU A 227 -9.23 -22.40 -41.62
C LEU A 227 -9.95 -22.84 -42.90
N PRO A 228 -11.26 -23.16 -42.86
CA PRO A 228 -12.04 -23.43 -44.05
C PRO A 228 -12.27 -22.13 -44.82
N ILE A 229 -11.86 -22.14 -46.09
CA ILE A 229 -12.13 -21.08 -47.08
C ILE A 229 -13.63 -21.06 -47.33
N LEU A 230 -14.31 -19.96 -46.98
CA LEU A 230 -15.70 -19.72 -47.37
C LEU A 230 -15.74 -19.30 -48.86
N PRO A 231 -16.60 -19.90 -49.70
CA PRO A 231 -16.78 -19.44 -51.08
C PRO A 231 -17.58 -18.13 -51.13
N PRO A 232 -17.34 -17.28 -52.14
CA PRO A 232 -18.12 -16.06 -52.34
C PRO A 232 -19.54 -16.40 -52.80
N THR A 233 -20.53 -15.78 -52.14
CA THR A 233 -21.93 -15.80 -52.57
C THR A 233 -22.16 -14.85 -53.75
N PRO A 234 -23.08 -15.22 -54.68
CA PRO A 234 -23.37 -14.46 -55.91
C PRO A 234 -24.12 -13.14 -55.67
#